data_AF-A0A085ZFQ8-F1
#
_entry.id   AF-A0A085ZFQ8-F1
#
_cell.length_a   1.000
_cell.length_b   1.000
_cell.length_c   1.000
_cell.angle_alpha   90.00
_cell.angle_beta   90.00
_cell.angle_gamma   90.00
#
_symmetry.space_group_name_H-M   'P 1'
#
loop_
_entity.id
_entity.type
_entity.pdbx_description
1 polymer ?
#
loop_
_entity_poly.entity_id
_entity_poly.type
_entity_poly.pdbx_seq_one_letter_code
_entity_poly.pdbx_strand_id
1 'polypeptide(L)'
;MTIENLNANLITASPEEIIGYVSVNAQEIKLLFNNLESERHHLKECILLITRLNRLKENVVETEEIQFLFTCLAFYFKSIRKTSLITTCITHLKDSILKYRLQAWHKYNTYKFNASHANLFPQYLELLSSAASNDVEDYTEDVLLDLHYYYIEHSKIENFKVLFDDRDLLVQYPLLREYTINQDRFTYRTIKSGAVDKIYTPSKFAENLFAEKFINYIRHHGNTRWHEILLGYDSFTARRDIIQFGQADFDKRYKDLQPDEVVKLYCYFNMRKHFYSTLHLLEINPWINHMIMKGNTKFIDVGCGPATSGIALVDHLLEAGMPNNSFEYIGIDYYGSMLAAASDIMDNDEFDNSRASFLKSIDLIDLEDKDKTEAIFLNTCYLFASPTLEVDSLAADINTYLGNYGSIPKFLLFQNTTEPSKNIKYREFKKKLTEHKLLYADKIEVKYNNQRHGFWRPTTEMVSYEILKFK
;
A
#
# COMPACT_ATOMS: atom_id res chain seq x y z
N MET A 1 -9.04 7.85 20.38
CA MET A 1 -8.38 7.41 21.64
C MET A 1 -6.86 7.31 21.40
N THR A 2 -6.01 7.63 22.39
CA THR A 2 -4.55 7.36 22.35
C THR A 2 -4.19 6.22 23.30
N ILE A 3 -2.98 5.67 23.21
CA ILE A 3 -2.54 4.58 24.11
C ILE A 3 -2.36 5.05 25.55
N GLU A 4 -1.97 6.31 25.76
CA GLU A 4 -1.87 6.94 27.08
C GLU A 4 -3.26 7.10 27.70
N ASN A 5 -4.25 7.51 26.91
CA ASN A 5 -5.63 7.61 27.37
C ASN A 5 -6.18 6.23 27.77
N LEU A 6 -5.88 5.18 26.98
CA LEU A 6 -6.27 3.82 27.33
C LEU A 6 -5.61 3.40 28.65
N ASN A 7 -4.30 3.59 28.79
CA ASN A 7 -3.58 3.23 30.01
C ASN A 7 -4.06 4.02 31.25
N ALA A 8 -4.35 5.31 31.11
CA ALA A 8 -4.88 6.12 32.20
C ALA A 8 -6.20 5.55 32.77
N ASN A 9 -7.01 4.91 31.92
CA ASN A 9 -8.26 4.28 32.34
C ASN A 9 -8.07 2.85 32.86
N LEU A 10 -7.07 2.10 32.39
CA LEU A 10 -6.95 0.66 32.69
C LEU A 10 -5.92 0.30 33.77
N ILE A 11 -4.86 1.07 33.95
CA ILE A 11 -3.72 0.65 34.81
C ILE A 11 -4.11 0.56 36.28
N THR A 12 -4.92 1.48 36.78
CA THR A 12 -5.35 1.53 38.19
C THR A 12 -6.76 0.98 38.41
N ALA A 13 -7.49 0.64 37.35
CA ALA A 13 -8.85 0.16 37.42
C ALA A 13 -8.94 -1.25 38.04
N SER A 14 -10.05 -1.53 38.72
CA SER A 14 -10.47 -2.87 39.13
C SER A 14 -10.79 -3.75 37.91
N PRO A 15 -10.76 -5.09 38.05
CA PRO A 15 -11.16 -6.00 36.99
C PRO A 15 -12.50 -5.66 36.33
N GLU A 16 -13.50 -5.32 37.13
CA GLU A 16 -14.86 -5.01 36.68
C GLU A 16 -14.90 -3.69 35.88
N GLU A 17 -14.13 -2.68 36.30
CA GLU A 17 -13.99 -1.42 35.58
C GLU A 17 -13.27 -1.60 34.24
N ILE A 18 -12.24 -2.47 34.18
CA ILE A 18 -11.54 -2.79 32.93
C ILE A 18 -12.52 -3.43 31.94
N ILE A 19 -13.25 -4.45 32.39
CA ILE A 19 -14.24 -5.16 31.55
C ILE A 19 -15.30 -4.16 31.04
N GLY A 20 -15.89 -3.36 31.93
CA GLY A 20 -16.89 -2.37 31.55
C GLY A 20 -16.36 -1.34 30.55
N TYR A 21 -15.14 -0.83 30.75
CA TYR A 21 -14.52 0.12 29.84
C TYR A 21 -14.28 -0.47 28.46
N VAL A 22 -13.72 -1.68 28.38
CA VAL A 22 -13.41 -2.34 27.10
C VAL A 22 -14.69 -2.68 26.35
N SER A 23 -15.73 -3.18 27.04
CA SER A 23 -17.02 -3.51 26.43
C SER A 23 -17.63 -2.28 25.73
N VAL A 24 -17.57 -1.11 26.35
CA VAL A 24 -18.09 0.16 25.77
C VAL A 24 -17.21 0.68 24.63
N ASN A 25 -15.88 0.50 24.70
CA ASN A 25 -14.92 1.16 23.81
C ASN A 25 -14.22 0.21 22.82
N ALA A 26 -14.72 -1.02 22.63
CA ALA A 26 -14.03 -2.06 21.85
C ALA A 26 -13.63 -1.60 20.43
N GLN A 27 -14.50 -0.87 19.73
CA GLN A 27 -14.19 -0.36 18.39
C GLN A 27 -13.07 0.68 18.40
N GLU A 28 -13.09 1.63 19.35
CA GLU A 28 -12.04 2.65 19.46
C GLU A 28 -10.70 2.04 19.84
N ILE A 29 -10.70 1.04 20.72
CA ILE A 29 -9.50 0.30 21.11
C ILE A 29 -8.94 -0.47 19.91
N LYS A 30 -9.79 -1.14 19.12
CA LYS A 30 -9.37 -1.84 17.90
C LYS A 30 -8.73 -0.87 16.92
N LEU A 31 -9.35 0.29 16.68
CA LEU A 31 -8.82 1.33 15.81
C LEU A 31 -7.50 1.90 16.33
N LEU A 32 -7.38 2.12 17.64
CA LEU A 32 -6.12 2.55 18.25
C LEU A 32 -4.99 1.57 17.93
N PHE A 33 -5.16 0.27 18.22
CA PHE A 33 -4.10 -0.72 18.00
C PHE A 33 -3.79 -0.95 16.51
N ASN A 34 -4.79 -0.84 15.63
CA ASN A 34 -4.58 -0.94 14.18
C ASN A 34 -3.74 0.20 13.61
N ASN A 35 -3.75 1.38 14.26
CA ASN A 35 -3.05 2.57 13.81
C ASN A 35 -1.84 2.93 14.71
N LEU A 36 -1.49 2.08 15.68
CA LEU A 36 -0.44 2.37 16.64
C LEU A 36 0.94 2.21 15.98
N GLU A 37 1.69 3.30 15.89
CA GLU A 37 3.02 3.32 15.28
C GLU A 37 4.07 2.58 16.14
N SER A 38 5.13 2.09 15.48
CA SER A 38 6.24 1.36 16.12
C SER A 38 7.21 2.27 16.90
N GLU A 39 6.69 3.19 17.70
CA GLU A 39 7.50 4.09 18.50
C GLU A 39 7.91 3.47 19.85
N ARG A 40 9.10 3.87 20.33
CA ARG A 40 9.63 3.39 21.61
C ARG A 40 8.70 3.72 22.79
N HIS A 41 7.99 4.85 22.73
CA HIS A 41 7.10 5.26 23.80
C HIS A 41 5.81 4.43 23.79
N HIS A 42 5.15 4.24 22.64
CA HIS A 42 4.01 3.32 22.49
C HIS A 42 4.32 1.91 22.99
N LEU A 43 5.50 1.36 22.66
CA LEU A 43 5.93 0.06 23.16
C LEU A 43 5.96 0.00 24.70
N LYS A 44 6.45 1.05 25.37
CA LYS A 44 6.47 1.10 26.84
C LYS A 44 5.04 1.08 27.41
N GLU A 45 4.14 1.84 26.81
CA GLU A 45 2.73 1.89 27.21
C GLU A 45 2.05 0.52 27.05
N CYS A 46 2.27 -0.18 25.92
CA CYS A 46 1.75 -1.53 25.73
C CYS A 46 2.35 -2.56 26.69
N ILE A 47 3.64 -2.44 27.04
CA ILE A 47 4.30 -3.29 28.05
C ILE A 47 3.68 -3.08 29.43
N LEU A 48 3.35 -1.83 29.78
CA LEU A 48 2.67 -1.52 31.04
C LEU A 48 1.29 -2.18 31.09
N LEU A 49 0.54 -2.09 29.99
CA LEU A 49 -0.79 -2.70 29.87
C LEU A 49 -0.74 -4.23 30.02
N ILE A 50 0.11 -4.93 29.25
CA ILE A 50 0.20 -6.40 29.37
C ILE A 50 0.68 -6.82 30.77
N THR A 51 1.58 -6.06 31.40
CA THR A 51 2.01 -6.32 32.77
C THR A 51 0.85 -6.20 33.77
N ARG A 52 -0.07 -5.25 33.54
CA ARG A 52 -1.29 -5.11 34.34
C ARG A 52 -2.24 -6.29 34.14
N LEU A 53 -2.48 -6.69 32.89
CA LEU A 53 -3.36 -7.80 32.54
C LEU A 53 -2.87 -9.13 33.11
N ASN A 54 -1.56 -9.38 33.09
CA ASN A 54 -0.96 -10.59 33.65
C ASN A 54 -1.13 -10.75 35.17
N ARG A 55 -1.54 -9.69 35.89
CA ARG A 55 -1.82 -9.73 37.33
C ARG A 55 -3.29 -10.02 37.65
N LEU A 56 -4.14 -10.13 36.63
CA LEU A 56 -5.55 -10.49 36.81
C LEU A 56 -5.67 -11.96 37.18
N LYS A 57 -6.75 -12.29 37.90
CA LYS A 57 -7.07 -13.69 38.23
C LYS A 57 -7.51 -14.43 36.95
N GLU A 58 -7.30 -15.73 36.91
CA GLU A 58 -7.60 -16.58 35.75
C GLU A 58 -9.05 -16.42 35.25
N ASN A 59 -10.02 -16.43 36.16
CA ASN A 59 -11.43 -16.25 35.82
C ASN A 59 -11.75 -14.89 35.17
N VAL A 60 -10.94 -13.85 35.44
CA VAL A 60 -11.06 -12.53 34.81
C VAL A 60 -10.35 -12.52 33.46
N VAL A 61 -9.17 -13.12 33.37
CA VAL A 61 -8.42 -13.24 32.10
C VAL A 61 -9.27 -13.92 31.03
N GLU A 62 -10.14 -14.82 31.45
CA GLU A 62 -11.02 -15.60 30.60
C GLU A 62 -12.22 -14.85 30.01
N THR A 63 -12.52 -13.62 30.42
CA THR A 63 -13.66 -12.85 29.86
C THR A 63 -13.36 -12.36 28.44
N GLU A 64 -14.41 -12.17 27.63
CA GLU A 64 -14.29 -11.77 26.23
C GLU A 64 -13.51 -10.46 26.06
N GLU A 65 -13.71 -9.50 26.97
CA GLU A 65 -13.06 -8.20 26.94
C GLU A 65 -11.55 -8.28 27.20
N ILE A 66 -11.13 -9.13 28.14
CA ILE A 66 -9.71 -9.32 28.44
C ILE A 66 -9.03 -10.12 27.33
N GLN A 67 -9.71 -11.14 26.80
CA GLN A 67 -9.26 -11.88 25.61
C GLN A 67 -9.10 -10.96 24.39
N PHE A 68 -10.04 -10.02 24.20
CA PHE A 68 -9.96 -8.99 23.16
C PHE A 68 -8.71 -8.10 23.34
N LEU A 69 -8.42 -7.63 24.55
CA LEU A 69 -7.20 -6.84 24.81
C LEU A 69 -5.91 -7.63 24.55
N PHE A 70 -5.82 -8.87 25.02
CA PHE A 70 -4.66 -9.73 24.72
C PHE A 70 -4.49 -9.95 23.22
N THR A 71 -5.59 -10.08 22.48
CA THR A 71 -5.59 -10.21 21.02
C THR A 71 -5.03 -8.95 20.36
N CYS A 72 -5.56 -7.76 20.71
CA CYS A 72 -5.06 -6.49 20.19
C CYS A 72 -3.56 -6.29 20.47
N LEU A 73 -3.13 -6.53 21.70
CA LEU A 73 -1.72 -6.46 22.10
C LEU A 73 -0.85 -7.45 21.33
N ALA A 74 -1.32 -8.67 21.13
CA ALA A 74 -0.57 -9.69 20.41
C ALA A 74 -0.34 -9.30 18.95
N PHE A 75 -1.35 -8.77 18.26
CA PHE A 75 -1.21 -8.30 16.88
C PHE A 75 -0.32 -7.07 16.77
N TYR A 76 -0.36 -6.15 17.74
CA TYR A 76 0.61 -5.06 17.82
C TYR A 76 2.03 -5.59 18.02
N PHE A 77 2.27 -6.49 18.98
CA PHE A 77 3.61 -7.05 19.18
C PHE A 77 4.10 -7.87 17.99
N LYS A 78 3.19 -8.52 17.24
CA LYS A 78 3.47 -9.15 15.95
C LYS A 78 3.97 -8.13 14.93
N SER A 79 3.31 -6.99 14.76
CA SER A 79 3.70 -5.97 13.77
C SER A 79 5.10 -5.40 14.05
N ILE A 80 5.47 -5.27 15.33
CA ILE A 80 6.80 -4.79 15.75
C ILE A 80 7.80 -5.91 16.11
N ARG A 81 7.48 -7.17 15.75
CA ARG A 81 8.32 -8.37 15.91
C ARG A 81 8.88 -8.61 17.32
N LYS A 82 8.09 -8.37 18.38
CA LYS A 82 8.47 -8.64 19.79
C LYS A 82 8.04 -10.03 20.24
N THR A 83 8.80 -11.04 19.82
CA THR A 83 8.48 -12.47 20.03
C THR A 83 8.19 -12.85 21.48
N SER A 84 8.97 -12.35 22.45
CA SER A 84 8.74 -12.66 23.88
C SER A 84 7.40 -12.15 24.40
N LEU A 85 6.95 -10.97 23.96
CA LEU A 85 5.66 -10.40 24.36
C LEU A 85 4.49 -11.12 23.68
N ILE A 86 4.70 -11.61 22.45
CA ILE A 86 3.72 -12.44 21.74
C ILE A 86 3.51 -13.76 22.49
N THR A 87 4.60 -14.40 22.95
CA THR A 87 4.49 -15.63 23.77
C THR A 87 3.63 -15.38 25.01
N THR A 88 3.85 -14.27 25.72
CA THR A 88 3.04 -13.87 26.87
C THR A 88 1.56 -13.72 26.52
N CYS A 89 1.22 -13.11 25.38
CA CYS A 89 -0.18 -13.03 24.97
C CYS A 89 -0.75 -14.43 24.66
N ILE A 90 -0.03 -15.24 23.88
CA ILE A 90 -0.47 -16.59 23.48
C ILE A 90 -0.80 -17.46 24.69
N THR A 91 -0.02 -17.37 25.77
CA THR A 91 -0.25 -18.16 26.99
C THR A 91 -1.54 -17.80 27.72
N HIS A 92 -2.06 -16.59 27.53
CA HIS A 92 -3.31 -16.12 28.15
C HIS A 92 -4.52 -16.17 27.22
N LEU A 93 -4.31 -16.36 25.92
CA LEU A 93 -5.40 -16.48 24.96
C LEU A 93 -6.08 -17.85 25.06
N LYS A 94 -7.42 -17.86 25.04
CA LYS A 94 -8.23 -19.05 24.83
C LYS A 94 -8.07 -19.58 23.41
N ASP A 95 -8.32 -20.87 23.24
CA ASP A 95 -8.30 -21.50 21.94
C ASP A 95 -9.33 -20.82 21.03
N SER A 96 -8.82 -20.27 19.95
CA SER A 96 -9.55 -19.46 18.99
C SER A 96 -8.77 -19.48 17.69
N ILE A 97 -9.46 -19.19 16.59
CA ILE A 97 -8.84 -19.08 15.27
C ILE A 97 -7.67 -18.09 15.31
N LEU A 98 -7.86 -16.92 15.93
CA LEU A 98 -6.83 -15.88 16.03
C LEU A 98 -5.60 -16.35 16.84
N LYS A 99 -5.79 -17.10 17.94
CA LYS A 99 -4.69 -17.70 18.68
C LYS A 99 -3.90 -18.69 17.83
N TYR A 100 -4.58 -19.59 17.10
CA TYR A 100 -3.90 -20.57 16.25
C TYR A 100 -3.14 -19.92 15.10
N ARG A 101 -3.69 -18.88 14.45
CA ARG A 101 -2.97 -18.09 13.45
C ARG A 101 -1.73 -17.42 14.02
N LEU A 102 -1.85 -16.83 15.21
CA LEU A 102 -0.75 -16.19 15.91
C LEU A 102 0.33 -17.19 16.33
N GLN A 103 -0.07 -18.38 16.81
CA GLN A 103 0.84 -19.48 17.13
C GLN A 103 1.58 -19.99 15.89
N ALA A 104 0.86 -20.19 14.77
CA ALA A 104 1.47 -20.59 13.51
C ALA A 104 2.54 -19.58 13.07
N TRP A 105 2.20 -18.29 13.09
CA TRP A 105 3.14 -17.21 12.78
C TRP A 105 4.34 -17.19 13.73
N HIS A 106 4.09 -17.24 15.05
CA HIS A 106 5.14 -17.18 16.06
C HIS A 106 6.09 -18.36 15.92
N LYS A 107 5.55 -19.57 15.70
CA LYS A 107 6.32 -20.80 15.61
C LYS A 107 7.33 -20.73 14.47
N TYR A 108 6.92 -20.42 13.24
CA TYR A 108 7.89 -20.38 12.14
C TYR A 108 8.87 -19.20 12.24
N ASN A 109 8.47 -18.07 12.82
CA ASN A 109 9.38 -16.95 13.07
C ASN A 109 10.47 -17.27 14.11
N THR A 110 10.32 -18.36 14.87
CA THR A 110 11.35 -18.84 15.82
C THR A 110 12.28 -19.90 15.23
N TYR A 111 12.05 -20.33 13.98
CA TYR A 111 12.91 -21.29 13.30
C TYR A 111 14.25 -20.65 12.98
N LYS A 112 15.32 -21.16 13.62
CA LYS A 112 16.67 -20.60 13.48
C LYS A 112 17.41 -21.06 12.23
N PHE A 113 16.99 -22.17 11.63
CA PHE A 113 17.68 -22.81 10.53
C PHE A 113 16.73 -23.05 9.36
N ASN A 114 17.21 -22.88 8.14
CA ASN A 114 16.41 -23.16 6.93
C ASN A 114 15.83 -24.58 6.93
N ALA A 115 16.60 -25.57 7.40
CA ALA A 115 16.13 -26.96 7.52
C ALA A 115 14.93 -27.12 8.48
N SER A 116 14.78 -26.24 9.48
CA SER A 116 13.63 -26.28 10.40
C SER A 116 12.32 -26.00 9.68
N HIS A 117 12.31 -25.13 8.66
CA HIS A 117 11.11 -24.85 7.87
C HIS A 117 10.60 -26.07 7.12
N ALA A 118 11.51 -26.95 6.67
CA ALA A 118 11.16 -28.21 6.03
C ALA A 118 10.73 -29.27 7.06
N ASN A 119 11.56 -29.50 8.08
CA ASN A 119 11.34 -30.56 9.07
C ASN A 119 10.09 -30.35 9.94
N LEU A 120 9.71 -29.09 10.17
CA LEU A 120 8.57 -28.72 11.03
C LEU A 120 7.37 -28.21 10.23
N PHE A 121 7.38 -28.38 8.90
CA PHE A 121 6.27 -27.97 8.04
C PHE A 121 4.93 -28.64 8.42
N PRO A 122 4.87 -29.95 8.73
CA PRO A 122 3.60 -30.58 9.15
C PRO A 122 3.01 -29.94 10.41
N GLN A 123 3.87 -29.57 11.38
CA GLN A 123 3.41 -28.93 12.61
C GLN A 123 2.91 -27.49 12.38
N TYR A 124 3.41 -26.83 11.33
CA TYR A 124 2.91 -25.53 10.90
C TYR A 124 1.54 -25.67 10.20
N LEU A 125 1.39 -26.67 9.33
CA LEU A 125 0.11 -27.00 8.68
C LEU A 125 -0.97 -27.40 9.69
N GLU A 126 -0.60 -28.10 10.75
CA GLU A 126 -1.52 -28.47 11.83
C GLU A 126 -2.10 -27.23 12.52
N LEU A 127 -1.24 -26.27 12.93
CA LEU A 127 -1.69 -25.02 13.52
C LEU A 127 -2.55 -24.18 12.57
N LEU A 128 -2.17 -24.10 11.28
CA LEU A 128 -2.97 -23.39 10.28
C LEU A 128 -4.32 -24.08 10.04
N SER A 129 -4.36 -25.41 10.01
CA SER A 129 -5.62 -26.14 9.85
C SER A 129 -6.56 -25.89 11.03
N SER A 130 -6.04 -25.83 12.26
CA SER A 130 -6.81 -25.43 13.45
C SER A 130 -7.28 -23.97 13.43
N ALA A 131 -6.66 -23.14 12.59
CA ALA A 131 -7.04 -21.74 12.37
C ALA A 131 -8.04 -21.54 11.22
N ALA A 132 -8.32 -22.56 10.39
CA ALA A 132 -9.09 -22.35 9.16
C ALA A 132 -10.55 -21.99 9.45
N SER A 133 -11.23 -22.76 10.30
CA SER A 133 -12.62 -22.52 10.65
C SER A 133 -12.96 -23.10 12.02
N ASN A 134 -14.01 -22.58 12.64
CA ASN A 134 -14.71 -23.23 13.75
C ASN A 134 -16.22 -23.27 13.43
N ASP A 135 -17.05 -23.73 14.36
CA ASP A 135 -18.51 -23.84 14.13
C ASP A 135 -19.23 -22.49 13.93
N VAL A 136 -18.52 -21.35 14.06
CA VAL A 136 -19.08 -19.99 14.06
C VAL A 136 -18.50 -19.13 12.95
N GLU A 137 -17.20 -19.21 12.70
CA GLU A 137 -16.44 -18.34 11.80
C GLU A 137 -15.54 -19.16 10.85
N ASP A 138 -15.46 -18.72 9.60
CA ASP A 138 -14.61 -19.30 8.55
C ASP A 138 -13.55 -18.28 8.11
N TYR A 139 -12.29 -18.59 8.41
CA TYR A 139 -11.10 -17.82 8.04
C TYR A 139 -10.22 -18.59 7.03
N THR A 140 -10.77 -19.58 6.33
CA THR A 140 -10.00 -20.44 5.43
C THR A 140 -9.22 -19.61 4.41
N GLU A 141 -9.84 -18.58 3.81
CA GLU A 141 -9.14 -17.69 2.88
C GLU A 141 -7.97 -16.91 3.51
N ASP A 142 -8.09 -16.49 4.76
CA ASP A 142 -7.02 -15.77 5.47
C ASP A 142 -5.87 -16.71 5.83
N VAL A 143 -6.18 -17.94 6.21
CA VAL A 143 -5.20 -18.98 6.53
C VAL A 143 -4.46 -19.45 5.28
N LEU A 144 -5.16 -19.60 4.15
CA LEU A 144 -4.52 -19.89 2.87
C LEU A 144 -3.56 -18.77 2.43
N LEU A 145 -3.89 -17.52 2.76
CA LEU A 145 -3.00 -16.38 2.54
C LEU A 145 -1.78 -16.41 3.47
N ASP A 146 -1.95 -16.75 4.75
CA ASP A 146 -0.83 -16.95 5.67
C ASP A 146 0.12 -18.06 5.17
N LEU A 147 -0.43 -19.17 4.66
CA LEU A 147 0.33 -20.25 4.03
C LEU A 147 1.05 -19.79 2.76
N HIS A 148 0.42 -18.92 1.96
CA HIS A 148 1.03 -18.34 0.78
C HIS A 148 2.23 -17.45 1.11
N TYR A 149 2.11 -16.59 2.13
CA TYR A 149 3.22 -15.75 2.58
C TYR A 149 4.39 -16.63 3.07
N TYR A 150 4.09 -17.68 3.83
CA TYR A 150 5.09 -18.66 4.26
C TYR A 150 5.77 -19.36 3.07
N TYR A 151 4.99 -19.75 2.04
CA TYR A 151 5.55 -20.30 0.81
C TYR A 151 6.51 -19.33 0.13
N ILE A 152 6.10 -18.07 -0.08
CA ILE A 152 6.91 -17.06 -0.76
C ILE A 152 8.21 -16.82 0.01
N GLU A 153 8.12 -16.56 1.32
CA GLU A 153 9.25 -16.20 2.18
C GLU A 153 10.34 -17.29 2.18
N HIS A 154 9.94 -18.56 2.14
CA HIS A 154 10.85 -19.69 2.28
C HIS A 154 11.07 -20.48 0.99
N SER A 155 10.53 -20.01 -0.14
CA SER A 155 10.62 -20.67 -1.46
C SER A 155 12.05 -20.90 -1.97
N LYS A 156 13.05 -20.20 -1.42
CA LYS A 156 14.48 -20.35 -1.77
C LYS A 156 15.17 -21.49 -1.02
N ILE A 157 14.53 -22.06 0.01
CA ILE A 157 15.09 -23.18 0.78
C ILE A 157 15.05 -24.43 -0.10
N GLU A 158 16.18 -25.15 -0.15
CA GLU A 158 16.30 -26.39 -0.91
C GLU A 158 15.21 -27.40 -0.48
N ASN A 159 14.56 -28.04 -1.46
CA ASN A 159 13.48 -29.00 -1.27
C ASN A 159 12.21 -28.49 -0.56
N PHE A 160 12.13 -27.23 -0.14
CA PHE A 160 10.97 -26.71 0.57
C PHE A 160 9.71 -26.67 -0.32
N LYS A 161 9.86 -26.30 -1.60
CA LYS A 161 8.74 -26.29 -2.56
C LYS A 161 8.13 -27.67 -2.76
N VAL A 162 8.94 -28.72 -2.71
CA VAL A 162 8.49 -30.11 -2.91
C VAL A 162 7.48 -30.53 -1.84
N LEU A 163 7.55 -29.94 -0.63
CA LEU A 163 6.62 -30.21 0.46
C LEU A 163 5.18 -29.78 0.15
N PHE A 164 4.98 -28.83 -0.77
CA PHE A 164 3.65 -28.37 -1.18
C PHE A 164 2.99 -29.33 -2.19
N ASP A 165 3.78 -30.23 -2.76
CA ASP A 165 3.35 -31.27 -3.69
C ASP A 165 3.42 -32.68 -3.06
N ASP A 166 3.78 -32.77 -1.78
CA ASP A 166 3.91 -34.04 -1.05
C ASP A 166 2.53 -34.71 -0.90
N ARG A 167 2.41 -35.94 -1.39
CA ARG A 167 1.13 -36.66 -1.44
C ARG A 167 0.57 -36.95 -0.06
N ASP A 168 1.42 -37.29 0.90
CA ASP A 168 0.97 -37.66 2.24
C ASP A 168 0.49 -36.41 2.98
N LEU A 169 1.21 -35.29 2.84
CA LEU A 169 0.77 -34.00 3.39
C LEU A 169 -0.51 -33.48 2.74
N LEU A 170 -0.67 -33.62 1.42
CA LEU A 170 -1.90 -33.23 0.71
C LEU A 170 -3.12 -34.08 1.10
N VAL A 171 -2.90 -35.32 1.56
CA VAL A 171 -3.96 -36.19 2.10
C VAL A 171 -4.26 -35.80 3.55
N GLN A 172 -3.24 -35.57 4.36
CA GLN A 172 -3.40 -35.27 5.78
C GLN A 172 -3.97 -33.87 6.03
N TYR A 173 -3.61 -32.88 5.21
CA TYR A 173 -3.97 -31.47 5.39
C TYR A 173 -4.77 -30.95 4.19
N PRO A 174 -6.12 -31.01 4.22
CA PRO A 174 -6.97 -30.49 3.14
C PRO A 174 -6.69 -29.02 2.77
N LEU A 175 -6.32 -28.21 3.76
CA LEU A 175 -5.90 -26.82 3.57
C LEU A 175 -4.72 -26.69 2.58
N LEU A 176 -3.71 -27.56 2.68
CA LEU A 176 -2.57 -27.54 1.75
C LEU A 176 -3.02 -27.86 0.32
N ARG A 177 -3.92 -28.84 0.17
CA ARG A 177 -4.48 -29.19 -1.14
C ARG A 177 -5.25 -28.03 -1.75
N GLU A 178 -6.08 -27.37 -0.97
CA GLU A 178 -6.82 -26.20 -1.41
C GLU A 178 -5.88 -25.06 -1.83
N TYR A 179 -4.81 -24.84 -1.05
CA TYR A 179 -3.76 -23.89 -1.42
C TYR A 179 -3.11 -24.24 -2.76
N THR A 180 -2.65 -25.48 -2.95
CA THR A 180 -1.95 -25.88 -4.19
C THR A 180 -2.86 -25.73 -5.43
N ILE A 181 -4.17 -26.00 -5.31
CA ILE A 181 -5.14 -25.77 -6.40
C ILE A 181 -5.33 -24.27 -6.70
N ASN A 182 -5.24 -23.41 -5.68
CA ASN A 182 -5.57 -21.99 -5.77
C ASN A 182 -4.37 -21.05 -5.67
N GLN A 183 -3.12 -21.55 -5.70
CA GLN A 183 -1.91 -20.79 -5.39
C GLN A 183 -1.79 -19.49 -6.20
N ASP A 184 -2.15 -19.53 -7.48
CA ASP A 184 -2.12 -18.37 -8.37
C ASP A 184 -3.04 -17.24 -7.93
N ARG A 185 -4.14 -17.55 -7.23
CA ARG A 185 -5.09 -16.55 -6.71
C ARG A 185 -4.49 -15.73 -5.57
N PHE A 186 -3.57 -16.31 -4.81
CA PHE A 186 -2.94 -15.64 -3.67
C PHE A 186 -1.74 -14.78 -4.09
N THR A 187 -1.08 -15.14 -5.19
CA THR A 187 0.14 -14.46 -5.69
C THR A 187 -0.10 -12.98 -6.01
N TYR A 188 -1.32 -12.64 -6.46
CA TYR A 188 -1.68 -11.26 -6.80
C TYR A 188 -2.93 -10.79 -6.05
N ARG A 189 -3.13 -11.29 -4.83
CA ARG A 189 -4.31 -10.95 -4.05
C ARG A 189 -4.21 -9.52 -3.55
N THR A 190 -5.16 -8.69 -3.97
CA THR A 190 -5.44 -7.42 -3.31
C THR A 190 -6.02 -7.72 -1.93
N ILE A 191 -5.44 -7.14 -0.89
CA ILE A 191 -6.05 -7.14 0.43
C ILE A 191 -7.32 -6.31 0.30
N LYS A 192 -8.48 -6.99 0.37
CA LYS A 192 -9.73 -6.28 0.62
C LYS A 192 -9.54 -5.59 1.95
N SER A 193 -9.40 -4.28 1.91
CA SER A 193 -9.41 -3.50 3.13
C SER A 193 -10.73 -3.79 3.85
N GLY A 194 -10.69 -4.63 4.87
CA GLY A 194 -11.72 -4.73 5.89
C GLY A 194 -11.69 -3.54 6.86
N ALA A 195 -10.97 -2.45 6.52
CA ALA A 195 -10.59 -1.35 7.41
C ALA A 195 -10.80 -0.01 6.68
N VAL A 196 -12.02 0.54 6.67
CA VAL A 196 -12.47 1.54 7.66
C VAL A 196 -11.62 2.81 7.61
N ASP A 197 -12.14 3.85 6.96
CA ASP A 197 -11.87 5.27 7.25
C ASP A 197 -10.41 5.73 7.41
N LYS A 198 -9.42 5.04 6.83
CA LYS A 198 -8.04 5.54 6.85
C LYS A 198 -8.00 6.92 6.21
N ILE A 199 -7.54 7.89 6.99
CA ILE A 199 -7.26 9.24 6.51
C ILE A 199 -5.77 9.29 6.18
N TYR A 200 -5.46 9.34 4.90
CA TYR A 200 -4.08 9.47 4.44
C TYR A 200 -3.53 10.86 4.76
N THR A 201 -2.30 10.91 5.24
CA THR A 201 -1.51 12.13 5.45
C THR A 201 -0.14 11.94 4.79
N PRO A 202 0.56 13.01 4.37
CA PRO A 202 1.88 12.82 3.79
C PRO A 202 2.83 12.31 4.87
N SER A 203 3.80 11.46 4.52
CA SER A 203 4.89 11.12 5.43
C SER A 203 5.76 12.36 5.71
N LYS A 204 6.77 12.20 6.58
CA LYS A 204 7.78 13.25 6.77
C LYS A 204 8.55 13.56 5.48
N PHE A 205 8.87 12.52 4.71
CA PHE A 205 9.56 12.66 3.44
C PHE A 205 8.72 13.46 2.45
N ALA A 206 7.49 13.00 2.18
CA ALA A 206 6.60 13.66 1.23
C ALA A 206 6.28 15.10 1.64
N GLU A 207 6.03 15.37 2.93
CA GLU A 207 5.77 16.72 3.42
C GLU A 207 6.95 17.66 3.17
N ASN A 208 8.18 17.21 3.47
CA ASN A 208 9.40 17.99 3.25
C ASN A 208 9.65 18.24 1.75
N LEU A 209 9.53 17.19 0.93
CA LEU A 209 9.71 17.28 -0.52
C LEU A 209 8.70 18.27 -1.14
N PHE A 210 7.43 18.18 -0.76
CA PHE A 210 6.40 19.12 -1.25
C PHE A 210 6.64 20.55 -0.76
N ALA A 211 7.10 20.70 0.49
CA ALA A 211 7.50 21.99 1.06
C ALA A 211 8.58 22.65 0.19
N GLU A 212 9.65 21.91 -0.07
CA GLU A 212 10.80 22.36 -0.85
C GLU A 212 10.44 22.68 -2.30
N LYS A 213 9.85 21.70 -3.02
CA LYS A 213 9.73 21.77 -4.48
C LYS A 213 8.66 22.75 -4.96
N PHE A 214 7.55 22.94 -4.22
CA PHE A 214 6.48 23.83 -4.71
C PHE A 214 5.71 24.61 -3.64
N ILE A 215 5.49 24.10 -2.43
CA ILE A 215 4.65 24.81 -1.44
C ILE A 215 5.34 26.09 -0.98
N ASN A 216 6.63 26.07 -0.66
CA ASN A 216 7.35 27.25 -0.20
C ASN A 216 7.46 28.30 -1.31
N TYR A 217 7.72 27.87 -2.55
CA TYR A 217 7.71 28.76 -3.71
C TYR A 217 6.37 29.51 -3.81
N ILE A 218 5.25 28.78 -3.81
CA ILE A 218 3.92 29.39 -3.92
C ILE A 218 3.67 30.31 -2.72
N ARG A 219 3.96 29.85 -1.51
CA ARG A 219 3.70 30.59 -0.26
C ARG A 219 4.44 31.93 -0.20
N HIS A 220 5.68 31.96 -0.67
CA HIS A 220 6.55 33.13 -0.57
C HIS A 220 6.61 33.97 -1.85
N HIS A 221 5.89 33.59 -2.90
CA HIS A 221 5.82 34.35 -4.13
C HIS A 221 5.17 35.74 -3.90
N GLY A 222 5.69 36.79 -4.54
CA GLY A 222 5.27 38.18 -4.30
C GLY A 222 3.80 38.48 -4.61
N ASN A 223 3.18 37.67 -5.47
CA ASN A 223 1.76 37.77 -5.82
C ASN A 223 0.84 36.87 -4.97
N THR A 224 1.37 36.18 -3.96
CA THR A 224 0.59 35.30 -3.10
C THR A 224 0.10 36.02 -1.84
N ARG A 225 -1.20 35.94 -1.56
CA ARG A 225 -1.80 36.23 -0.24
C ARG A 225 -2.22 34.92 0.39
N TRP A 226 -1.32 34.32 1.16
CA TRP A 226 -1.52 32.98 1.72
C TRP A 226 -2.73 32.93 2.67
N HIS A 227 -3.66 31.98 2.56
CA HIS A 227 -3.82 30.88 1.59
C HIS A 227 -4.91 31.13 0.51
N GLU A 228 -5.35 32.38 0.34
CA GLU A 228 -6.54 32.74 -0.46
C GLU A 228 -6.22 33.01 -1.93
N ILE A 229 -5.11 33.71 -2.18
CA ILE A 229 -4.63 34.09 -3.50
C ILE A 229 -3.26 33.45 -3.69
N LEU A 230 -3.12 32.56 -4.67
CA LEU A 230 -1.91 31.81 -4.97
C LEU A 230 -1.38 32.27 -6.32
N LEU A 231 -0.14 32.80 -6.34
CA LEU A 231 0.49 33.36 -7.55
C LEU A 231 -0.39 34.42 -8.26
N GLY A 232 -1.18 35.19 -7.51
CA GLY A 232 -2.06 36.24 -8.03
C GLY A 232 -3.48 35.78 -8.38
N TYR A 233 -3.82 34.50 -8.18
CA TYR A 233 -5.12 33.95 -8.55
C TYR A 233 -5.81 33.25 -7.38
N ASP A 234 -7.13 33.37 -7.29
CA ASP A 234 -7.92 32.59 -6.35
C ASP A 234 -7.96 31.09 -6.73
N SER A 235 -8.32 30.24 -5.77
CA SER A 235 -8.34 28.78 -5.97
C SER A 235 -9.27 28.31 -7.09
N PHE A 236 -10.38 29.01 -7.35
CA PHE A 236 -11.31 28.63 -8.40
C PHE A 236 -10.74 28.94 -9.79
N THR A 237 -10.21 30.15 -9.97
CA THR A 237 -9.50 30.55 -11.19
C THR A 237 -8.31 29.64 -11.47
N ALA A 238 -7.48 29.37 -10.46
CA ALA A 238 -6.32 28.48 -10.60
C ALA A 238 -6.73 27.07 -11.08
N ARG A 239 -7.77 26.48 -10.47
CA ARG A 239 -8.22 25.13 -10.81
C ARG A 239 -8.93 25.06 -12.17
N ARG A 240 -9.83 26.00 -12.45
CA ARG A 240 -10.69 25.97 -13.64
C ARG A 240 -9.99 26.50 -14.89
N ASP A 241 -9.31 27.64 -14.78
CA ASP A 241 -8.83 28.38 -15.95
C ASP A 241 -7.36 28.11 -16.23
N ILE A 242 -6.54 27.96 -15.19
CA ILE A 242 -5.08 27.83 -15.32
C ILE A 242 -4.69 26.38 -15.58
N ILE A 243 -4.99 25.48 -14.63
CA ILE A 243 -4.62 24.06 -14.75
C ILE A 243 -5.72 23.21 -15.39
N GLN A 244 -6.92 23.78 -15.60
CA GLN A 244 -8.09 23.12 -16.19
C GLN A 244 -8.35 21.73 -15.59
N PHE A 245 -8.32 21.66 -14.26
CA PHE A 245 -8.45 20.42 -13.48
C PHE A 245 -7.46 19.30 -13.86
N GLY A 246 -6.32 19.66 -14.47
CA GLY A 246 -5.29 18.75 -14.95
C GLY A 246 -5.30 18.52 -16.47
N GLN A 247 -6.09 19.28 -17.23
CA GLN A 247 -6.21 19.13 -18.69
C GLN A 247 -5.57 20.28 -19.49
N ALA A 248 -4.90 21.22 -18.80
CA ALA A 248 -4.24 22.34 -19.46
C ALA A 248 -3.10 21.89 -20.38
N ASP A 249 -2.71 22.78 -21.29
CA ASP A 249 -1.45 22.69 -22.02
C ASP A 249 -0.35 23.27 -21.12
N PHE A 250 0.39 22.38 -20.46
CA PHE A 250 1.37 22.77 -19.45
C PHE A 250 2.64 23.37 -20.02
N ASP A 251 2.87 23.29 -21.33
CA ASP A 251 4.00 23.98 -21.99
C ASP A 251 3.66 25.45 -22.31
N LYS A 252 2.39 25.85 -22.19
CA LYS A 252 1.94 27.21 -22.43
C LYS A 252 1.93 28.04 -21.15
N ARG A 253 2.30 29.31 -21.30
CA ARG A 253 2.10 30.35 -20.29
C ARG A 253 0.61 30.62 -20.06
N TYR A 254 0.25 31.01 -18.84
CA TYR A 254 -1.06 31.57 -18.54
C TYR A 254 -0.90 33.02 -18.07
N LYS A 255 -1.24 33.97 -18.94
CA LYS A 255 -0.98 35.40 -18.71
C LYS A 255 0.51 35.61 -18.35
N ASP A 256 0.79 36.07 -17.13
CA ASP A 256 2.15 36.31 -16.65
C ASP A 256 2.82 35.06 -16.05
N LEU A 257 2.07 33.98 -15.80
CA LEU A 257 2.62 32.74 -15.24
C LEU A 257 3.44 31.97 -16.27
N GLN A 258 4.64 31.59 -15.86
CA GLN A 258 5.51 30.68 -16.60
C GLN A 258 4.97 29.24 -16.55
N PRO A 259 5.35 28.38 -17.53
CA PRO A 259 4.97 26.97 -17.53
C PRO A 259 5.28 26.25 -16.21
N ASP A 260 6.44 26.50 -15.59
CA ASP A 260 6.82 25.87 -14.33
C ASP A 260 5.93 26.33 -13.15
N GLU A 261 5.46 27.58 -13.17
CA GLU A 261 4.51 28.09 -12.18
C GLU A 261 3.11 27.48 -12.34
N VAL A 262 2.67 27.27 -13.57
CA VAL A 262 1.43 26.54 -13.89
C VAL A 262 1.53 25.10 -13.37
N VAL A 263 2.67 24.43 -13.58
CA VAL A 263 2.91 23.09 -13.04
C VAL A 263 2.94 23.10 -11.51
N LYS A 264 3.55 24.08 -10.85
CA LYS A 264 3.50 24.19 -9.37
C LYS A 264 2.08 24.34 -8.83
N LEU A 265 1.20 25.09 -9.53
CA LEU A 265 -0.23 25.13 -9.18
C LEU A 265 -0.90 23.77 -9.36
N TYR A 266 -0.55 23.02 -10.42
CA TYR A 266 -1.00 21.64 -10.58
C TYR A 266 -0.50 20.75 -9.43
N CYS A 267 0.77 20.85 -9.03
CA CYS A 267 1.31 20.11 -7.90
C CYS A 267 0.51 20.41 -6.62
N TYR A 268 0.21 21.69 -6.39
CA TYR A 268 -0.58 22.12 -5.26
C TYR A 268 -2.01 21.55 -5.27
N PHE A 269 -2.73 21.58 -6.39
CA PHE A 269 -4.15 21.19 -6.40
C PHE A 269 -4.43 19.72 -6.75
N ASN A 270 -3.67 19.16 -7.70
CA ASN A 270 -3.94 17.86 -8.30
C ASN A 270 -2.94 16.79 -7.86
N MET A 271 -1.64 17.04 -7.89
CA MET A 271 -0.64 16.04 -7.50
C MET A 271 -0.89 15.51 -6.08
N ARG A 272 -1.11 16.41 -5.10
CA ARG A 272 -1.34 15.99 -3.70
C ARG A 272 -2.52 15.03 -3.54
N LYS A 273 -3.61 15.17 -4.31
CA LYS A 273 -4.73 14.22 -4.22
C LYS A 273 -4.45 12.89 -4.92
N HIS A 274 -3.78 12.93 -6.08
CA HIS A 274 -3.42 11.74 -6.86
C HIS A 274 -2.30 10.92 -6.19
N PHE A 275 -1.48 11.58 -5.37
CA PHE A 275 -0.51 10.95 -4.50
C PHE A 275 -1.18 9.98 -3.52
N TYR A 276 -2.23 10.40 -2.81
CA TYR A 276 -2.93 9.54 -1.84
C TYR A 276 -3.73 8.41 -2.50
N SER A 277 -4.29 8.62 -3.70
CA SER A 277 -4.94 7.52 -4.42
C SER A 277 -3.93 6.45 -4.82
N THR A 278 -2.71 6.87 -5.21
CA THR A 278 -1.63 5.94 -5.52
C THR A 278 -1.15 5.20 -4.27
N LEU A 279 -0.94 5.89 -3.15
CA LEU A 279 -0.59 5.25 -1.87
C LEU A 279 -1.63 4.19 -1.48
N HIS A 280 -2.92 4.53 -1.59
CA HIS A 280 -3.98 3.57 -1.32
C HIS A 280 -3.84 2.30 -2.18
N LEU A 281 -3.65 2.48 -3.49
CA LEU A 281 -3.47 1.36 -4.42
C LEU A 281 -2.27 0.48 -4.04
N LEU A 282 -1.14 1.08 -3.65
CA LEU A 282 0.07 0.35 -3.27
C LEU A 282 -0.12 -0.40 -1.94
N GLU A 283 -0.75 0.22 -0.94
CA GLU A 283 -0.99 -0.38 0.37
C GLU A 283 -1.93 -1.59 0.32
N ILE A 284 -2.99 -1.52 -0.48
CA ILE A 284 -3.93 -2.65 -0.62
C ILE A 284 -3.36 -3.78 -1.49
N ASN A 285 -2.22 -3.57 -2.16
CA ASN A 285 -1.57 -4.54 -3.03
C ASN A 285 -0.12 -4.84 -2.57
N PRO A 286 0.09 -5.47 -1.41
CA PRO A 286 1.43 -5.73 -0.87
C PRO A 286 2.29 -6.65 -1.76
N TRP A 287 1.67 -7.40 -2.67
CA TRP A 287 2.40 -8.18 -3.67
C TRP A 287 3.21 -7.30 -4.64
N ILE A 288 2.86 -6.02 -4.82
CA ILE A 288 3.66 -5.05 -5.58
C ILE A 288 5.02 -4.87 -4.91
N ASN A 289 5.05 -4.68 -3.58
CA ASN A 289 6.29 -4.58 -2.81
C ASN A 289 7.15 -5.83 -2.99
N HIS A 290 6.54 -7.02 -2.95
CA HIS A 290 7.25 -8.26 -3.17
C HIS A 290 7.91 -8.34 -4.55
N MET A 291 7.22 -7.89 -5.61
CA MET A 291 7.82 -7.84 -6.95
C MET A 291 8.98 -6.84 -7.02
N ILE A 292 8.79 -5.65 -6.46
CA ILE A 292 9.84 -4.62 -6.42
C ILE A 292 11.08 -5.14 -5.69
N MET A 293 10.93 -5.84 -4.56
CA MET A 293 12.06 -6.43 -3.80
C MET A 293 12.87 -7.48 -4.55
N LYS A 294 12.29 -8.11 -5.59
CA LYS A 294 13.08 -9.04 -6.42
C LYS A 294 14.17 -8.32 -7.21
N GLY A 295 14.10 -6.98 -7.29
CA GLY A 295 15.02 -6.14 -8.03
C GLY A 295 14.61 -6.04 -9.50
N ASN A 296 15.20 -5.08 -10.22
CA ASN A 296 15.03 -4.89 -11.67
C ASN A 296 13.56 -4.84 -12.12
N THR A 297 12.70 -4.27 -11.29
CA THR A 297 11.33 -3.96 -11.67
C THR A 297 11.29 -2.63 -12.40
N LYS A 298 10.65 -2.58 -13.57
CA LYS A 298 10.39 -1.32 -14.29
C LYS A 298 9.02 -0.78 -13.89
N PHE A 299 8.99 0.42 -13.33
CA PHE A 299 7.77 1.18 -13.05
C PHE A 299 7.62 2.29 -14.09
N ILE A 300 6.77 2.03 -15.09
CA ILE A 300 6.53 2.92 -16.23
C ILE A 300 5.25 3.71 -15.94
N ASP A 301 5.40 5.00 -15.68
CA ASP A 301 4.32 5.92 -15.31
C ASP A 301 3.89 6.74 -16.52
N VAL A 302 2.81 6.31 -17.19
CA VAL A 302 2.29 6.93 -18.41
C VAL A 302 1.32 8.06 -18.07
N GLY A 303 1.64 9.27 -18.52
CA GLY A 303 1.05 10.50 -18.01
C GLY A 303 1.54 10.80 -16.60
N CYS A 304 2.86 10.70 -16.37
CA CYS A 304 3.43 10.83 -15.03
C CYS A 304 3.16 12.20 -14.37
N GLY A 305 2.85 13.22 -15.18
CA GLY A 305 2.80 14.60 -14.74
C GLY A 305 4.12 14.95 -14.03
N PRO A 306 4.09 15.51 -12.81
CA PRO A 306 5.28 15.83 -12.03
C PRO A 306 5.80 14.61 -11.21
N ALA A 307 5.80 13.41 -11.78
CA ALA A 307 6.15 12.13 -11.12
C ALA A 307 5.30 11.77 -9.88
N THR A 308 3.98 12.05 -9.93
CA THR A 308 3.10 11.87 -8.76
C THR A 308 3.10 10.44 -8.23
N SER A 309 2.94 9.45 -9.12
CA SER A 309 2.87 8.05 -8.73
C SER A 309 4.25 7.50 -8.38
N GLY A 310 5.31 8.02 -9.03
CA GLY A 310 6.69 7.72 -8.70
C GLY A 310 7.03 8.09 -7.26
N ILE A 311 6.73 9.33 -6.83
CA ILE A 311 6.96 9.75 -5.44
C ILE A 311 6.07 9.01 -4.44
N ALA A 312 4.82 8.70 -4.78
CA ALA A 312 3.98 7.85 -3.94
C ALA A 312 4.59 6.46 -3.74
N LEU A 313 5.22 5.90 -4.78
CA LEU A 313 5.93 4.63 -4.65
C LEU A 313 7.18 4.75 -3.78
N VAL A 314 8.01 5.78 -3.97
CA VAL A 314 9.18 6.03 -3.10
C VAL A 314 8.74 6.14 -1.64
N ASP A 315 7.73 6.96 -1.37
CA ASP A 315 7.19 7.17 -0.02
C ASP A 315 6.70 5.88 0.63
N HIS A 316 5.91 5.10 -0.11
CA HIS A 316 5.40 3.80 0.34
C HIS A 316 6.52 2.80 0.66
N LEU A 317 7.57 2.76 -0.15
CA LEU A 317 8.71 1.87 0.06
C LEU A 317 9.53 2.30 1.29
N LEU A 318 9.73 3.61 1.50
CA LEU A 318 10.41 4.14 2.69
C LEU A 318 9.66 3.78 3.98
N GLU A 319 8.35 4.00 4.01
CA GLU A 319 7.51 3.66 5.17
C GLU A 319 7.48 2.14 5.43
N ALA A 320 7.61 1.34 4.37
CA ALA A 320 7.77 -0.11 4.48
C ALA A 320 9.19 -0.56 4.89
N GLY A 321 10.13 0.37 5.08
CA GLY A 321 11.53 0.08 5.42
C GLY A 321 12.31 -0.61 4.31
N MET A 322 11.91 -0.40 3.06
CA MET A 322 12.44 -1.07 1.88
C MET A 322 13.49 -0.21 1.17
N PRO A 323 14.50 -0.82 0.53
CA PRO A 323 15.52 -0.05 -0.18
C PRO A 323 14.93 0.59 -1.44
N ASN A 324 15.19 1.89 -1.60
CA ASN A 324 14.69 2.76 -2.67
C ASN A 324 15.31 2.49 -4.06
N ASN A 325 16.40 1.74 -4.14
CA ASN A 325 17.07 1.34 -5.40
C ASN A 325 16.50 0.05 -6.03
N SER A 326 15.36 -0.43 -5.54
CA SER A 326 14.76 -1.71 -5.94
C SER A 326 14.05 -1.69 -7.30
N PHE A 327 13.81 -0.50 -7.86
CA PHE A 327 13.10 -0.33 -9.13
C PHE A 327 13.76 0.71 -10.03
N GLU A 328 13.40 0.68 -11.31
CA GLU A 328 13.71 1.71 -12.31
C GLU A 328 12.42 2.49 -12.57
N TYR A 329 12.47 3.82 -12.47
CA TYR A 329 11.34 4.70 -12.72
C TYR A 329 11.43 5.26 -14.14
N ILE A 330 10.36 5.10 -14.92
CA ILE A 330 10.28 5.66 -16.27
C ILE A 330 9.03 6.54 -16.32
N GLY A 331 9.21 7.85 -16.21
CA GLY A 331 8.15 8.84 -16.34
C GLY A 331 7.91 9.18 -17.81
N ILE A 332 6.67 9.08 -18.26
CA ILE A 332 6.27 9.40 -19.64
C ILE A 332 5.19 10.47 -19.61
N ASP A 333 5.45 11.60 -20.26
CA ASP A 333 4.48 12.69 -20.39
C ASP A 333 4.67 13.42 -21.72
N TYR A 334 3.57 13.95 -22.23
CA TYR A 334 3.58 14.70 -23.48
C TYR A 334 4.23 16.08 -23.31
N TYR A 335 4.03 16.72 -22.15
CA TYR A 335 4.46 18.09 -21.89
C TYR A 335 5.89 18.15 -21.34
N GLY A 336 6.72 19.00 -21.94
CA GLY A 336 8.11 19.18 -21.50
C GLY A 336 8.22 19.76 -20.09
N SER A 337 7.32 20.68 -19.72
CA SER A 337 7.28 21.26 -18.38
C SER A 337 6.90 20.26 -17.30
N MET A 338 6.02 19.30 -17.60
CA MET A 338 5.68 18.19 -16.70
C MET A 338 6.88 17.27 -16.50
N LEU A 339 7.57 16.88 -17.58
CA LEU A 339 8.79 16.07 -17.49
C LEU A 339 9.91 16.78 -16.73
N ALA A 340 10.09 18.09 -16.92
CA ALA A 340 11.07 18.86 -16.17
C ALA A 340 10.75 18.90 -14.67
N ALA A 341 9.47 19.08 -14.30
CA ALA A 341 9.04 19.03 -12.90
C ALA A 341 9.17 17.61 -12.32
N ALA A 342 8.87 16.57 -13.10
CA ALA A 342 9.05 15.18 -12.71
C ALA A 342 10.52 14.88 -12.40
N SER A 343 11.44 15.34 -13.25
CA SER A 343 12.88 15.22 -13.05
C SER A 343 13.35 15.97 -11.80
N ASP A 344 12.89 17.19 -11.57
CA ASP A 344 13.24 17.96 -10.36
C ASP A 344 12.70 17.30 -9.09
N ILE A 345 11.48 16.76 -9.12
CA ILE A 345 10.86 16.12 -7.95
C ILE A 345 11.52 14.77 -7.61
N MET A 346 11.85 13.96 -8.62
CA MET A 346 12.56 12.70 -8.41
C MET A 346 14.03 12.88 -8.03
N ASP A 347 14.60 14.07 -8.23
CA ASP A 347 15.92 14.46 -7.72
C ASP A 347 15.82 14.81 -6.22
N ASN A 348 16.00 13.78 -5.39
CA ASN A 348 15.95 13.86 -3.93
C ASN A 348 16.84 12.77 -3.28
N ASP A 349 17.13 12.92 -1.99
CA ASP A 349 18.05 12.03 -1.26
C ASP A 349 17.52 10.59 -1.07
N GLU A 350 16.21 10.39 -1.23
CA GLU A 350 15.55 9.10 -0.98
C GLU A 350 15.30 8.28 -2.24
N PHE A 351 15.75 8.72 -3.42
CA PHE A 351 15.68 7.93 -4.64
C PHE A 351 16.94 8.12 -5.49
N ASP A 352 17.48 7.02 -6.01
CA ASP A 352 18.62 7.07 -6.91
C ASP A 352 18.19 7.60 -8.29
N ASN A 353 18.38 8.90 -8.50
CA ASN A 353 17.99 9.60 -9.72
C ASN A 353 18.65 9.01 -10.99
N SER A 354 19.76 8.28 -10.88
CA SER A 354 20.35 7.56 -12.03
C SER A 354 19.45 6.43 -12.56
N ARG A 355 18.44 6.03 -11.79
CA ARG A 355 17.44 5.03 -12.12
C ARG A 355 16.11 5.65 -12.56
N ALA A 356 16.04 6.96 -12.74
CA ALA A 356 14.91 7.65 -13.35
C ALA A 356 15.20 7.99 -14.82
N SER A 357 14.18 7.83 -15.67
CA SER A 357 14.19 8.30 -17.05
C SER A 357 12.90 9.04 -17.36
N PHE A 358 13.00 10.12 -18.11
CA PHE A 358 11.87 11.00 -18.44
C PHE A 358 11.76 11.12 -19.96
N LEU A 359 10.69 10.57 -20.52
CA LEU A 359 10.53 10.37 -21.96
C LEU A 359 9.20 10.94 -22.44
N LYS A 360 9.13 11.30 -23.72
CA LYS A 360 7.86 11.76 -24.32
C LYS A 360 6.93 10.64 -24.75
N SER A 361 7.45 9.43 -24.90
CA SER A 361 6.71 8.30 -25.43
C SER A 361 7.34 6.97 -25.04
N ILE A 362 6.55 5.90 -25.11
CA ILE A 362 6.92 4.52 -24.71
C ILE A 362 7.89 3.88 -25.71
N ASP A 363 7.81 4.25 -26.98
CA ASP A 363 8.72 3.75 -28.03
C ASP A 363 10.18 4.22 -27.85
N LEU A 364 10.41 5.23 -27.00
CA LEU A 364 11.73 5.74 -26.65
C LEU A 364 12.38 5.00 -25.47
N ILE A 365 11.69 4.04 -24.84
CA ILE A 365 12.25 3.29 -23.72
C ILE A 365 13.33 2.34 -24.24
N ASP A 366 14.52 2.43 -23.63
CA ASP A 366 15.62 1.53 -23.94
C ASP A 366 15.35 0.10 -23.44
N LEU A 367 15.75 -0.87 -24.26
CA LEU A 367 15.62 -2.30 -24.04
C LEU A 367 16.96 -2.98 -23.69
N GLU A 368 18.06 -2.23 -23.51
CA GLU A 368 19.40 -2.75 -23.19
C GLU A 368 19.42 -3.75 -22.01
N ASP A 369 18.53 -3.58 -21.03
CA ASP A 369 18.43 -4.45 -19.84
C ASP A 369 17.16 -5.33 -19.80
N LYS A 370 16.54 -5.59 -20.94
CA LYS A 370 15.28 -6.37 -20.99
C LYS A 370 15.41 -7.75 -20.35
N ASP A 371 16.55 -8.41 -20.52
CA ASP A 371 16.79 -9.78 -20.03
C ASP A 371 17.03 -9.84 -18.52
N LYS A 372 17.27 -8.69 -17.87
CA LYS A 372 17.43 -8.57 -16.42
C LYS A 372 16.13 -8.15 -15.72
N THR A 373 15.10 -7.77 -16.49
CA THR A 373 13.85 -7.23 -15.95
C THR A 373 13.02 -8.35 -15.34
N GLU A 374 12.68 -8.22 -14.05
CA GLU A 374 11.93 -9.24 -13.31
C GLU A 374 10.41 -9.00 -13.34
N ALA A 375 9.99 -7.74 -13.45
CA ALA A 375 8.59 -7.36 -13.54
C ALA A 375 8.40 -5.99 -14.20
N ILE A 376 7.23 -5.77 -14.80
CA ILE A 376 6.83 -4.49 -15.38
C ILE A 376 5.50 -4.03 -14.78
N PHE A 377 5.48 -2.80 -14.29
CA PHE A 377 4.26 -2.09 -13.89
C PHE A 377 4.04 -0.91 -14.84
N LEU A 378 2.93 -0.92 -15.56
CA LEU A 378 2.44 0.21 -16.35
C LEU A 378 1.39 0.95 -15.52
N ASN A 379 1.74 2.12 -14.98
CA ASN A 379 0.82 2.97 -14.25
C ASN A 379 0.20 4.02 -15.18
N THR A 380 -1.11 4.22 -15.07
CA THR A 380 -1.86 5.19 -15.90
C THR A 380 -2.75 6.07 -15.04
N CYS A 381 -2.18 6.69 -14.00
CA CYS A 381 -2.90 7.48 -13.01
C CYS A 381 -3.58 8.70 -13.65
N TYR A 382 -4.92 8.73 -13.67
CA TYR A 382 -5.75 9.82 -14.23
C TYR A 382 -5.47 10.21 -15.70
N LEU A 383 -4.63 9.45 -16.40
CA LEU A 383 -4.22 9.67 -17.80
C LEU A 383 -5.42 9.79 -18.75
N PHE A 384 -6.41 8.91 -18.61
CA PHE A 384 -7.51 8.78 -19.56
C PHE A 384 -8.53 9.92 -19.54
N ALA A 385 -8.40 10.86 -18.59
CA ALA A 385 -9.14 12.10 -18.61
C ALA A 385 -8.53 13.14 -19.58
N SER A 386 -7.33 12.91 -20.12
CA SER A 386 -6.68 13.85 -21.04
C SER A 386 -7.45 13.96 -22.37
N PRO A 387 -7.78 15.19 -22.82
CA PRO A 387 -8.45 15.40 -24.10
C PRO A 387 -7.56 15.04 -25.30
N THR A 388 -6.25 15.20 -25.18
CA THR A 388 -5.25 14.99 -26.24
C THR A 388 -4.73 13.54 -26.33
N LEU A 389 -5.19 12.65 -25.45
CA LEU A 389 -4.76 11.25 -25.46
C LEU A 389 -5.27 10.51 -26.71
N GLU A 390 -4.32 10.02 -27.51
CA GLU A 390 -4.55 9.14 -28.65
C GLU A 390 -4.51 7.66 -28.22
N VAL A 391 -5.69 7.12 -27.92
CA VAL A 391 -5.88 5.77 -27.34
C VAL A 391 -5.27 4.66 -28.22
N ASP A 392 -5.41 4.80 -29.53
CA ASP A 392 -4.98 3.77 -30.50
C ASP A 392 -3.46 3.66 -30.57
N SER A 393 -2.78 4.82 -30.62
CA SER A 393 -1.31 4.86 -30.58
C SER A 393 -0.81 4.28 -29.27
N LEU A 394 -1.34 4.75 -28.14
CA LEU A 394 -0.89 4.29 -26.82
C LEU A 394 -1.04 2.77 -26.65
N ALA A 395 -2.16 2.20 -27.09
CA ALA A 395 -2.37 0.75 -27.04
C ALA A 395 -1.37 -0.01 -27.92
N ALA A 396 -1.11 0.49 -29.13
CA ALA A 396 -0.14 -0.11 -30.05
C ALA A 396 1.28 -0.07 -29.47
N ASP A 397 1.68 1.06 -28.88
CA ASP A 397 3.00 1.25 -28.29
C ASP A 397 3.19 0.34 -27.07
N ILE A 398 2.20 0.26 -26.18
CA ILE A 398 2.22 -0.64 -25.02
C ILE A 398 2.30 -2.10 -25.45
N ASN A 399 1.47 -2.52 -26.41
CA ASN A 399 1.48 -3.90 -26.90
C ASN A 399 2.84 -4.26 -27.53
N THR A 400 3.41 -3.35 -28.31
CA THR A 400 4.73 -3.54 -28.94
C THR A 400 5.82 -3.63 -27.88
N TYR A 401 5.84 -2.69 -26.93
CA TYR A 401 6.81 -2.67 -25.84
C TYR A 401 6.75 -3.95 -25.00
N LEU A 402 5.56 -4.34 -24.53
CA LEU A 402 5.37 -5.55 -23.73
C LEU A 402 5.68 -6.83 -24.51
N GLY A 403 5.50 -6.82 -25.84
CA GLY A 403 5.85 -7.92 -26.73
C GLY A 403 7.36 -8.21 -26.80
N ASN A 404 8.21 -7.26 -26.41
CA ASN A 404 9.66 -7.45 -26.35
C ASN A 404 10.12 -8.25 -25.12
N TYR A 405 9.23 -8.47 -24.15
CA TYR A 405 9.51 -9.18 -22.92
C TYR A 405 8.86 -10.57 -22.93
N GLY A 406 9.60 -11.57 -22.45
CA GLY A 406 9.13 -12.95 -22.35
C GLY A 406 8.04 -13.15 -21.28
N SER A 407 8.11 -14.28 -20.59
CA SER A 407 7.10 -14.71 -19.59
C SER A 407 7.19 -14.00 -18.23
N ILE A 408 7.79 -12.81 -18.18
CA ILE A 408 7.90 -12.05 -16.93
C ILE A 408 6.54 -11.46 -16.53
N PRO A 409 6.25 -11.29 -15.23
CA PRO A 409 5.05 -10.61 -14.75
C PRO A 409 4.93 -9.18 -15.29
N LYS A 410 3.79 -8.87 -15.93
CA LYS A 410 3.47 -7.57 -16.53
C LYS A 410 2.09 -7.13 -16.04
N PHE A 411 1.98 -5.90 -15.53
CA PHE A 411 0.74 -5.39 -14.95
C PHE A 411 0.39 -4.00 -15.46
N LEU A 412 -0.91 -3.72 -15.60
CA LEU A 412 -1.45 -2.38 -15.74
C LEU A 412 -2.10 -1.95 -14.43
N LEU A 413 -1.70 -0.81 -13.90
CA LEU A 413 -2.28 -0.15 -12.73
C LEU A 413 -3.11 1.04 -13.21
N PHE A 414 -4.43 0.90 -13.14
CA PHE A 414 -5.37 1.93 -13.53
C PHE A 414 -6.00 2.57 -12.29
N GLN A 415 -6.02 3.89 -12.28
CA GLN A 415 -6.79 4.69 -11.34
C GLN A 415 -7.30 5.95 -12.03
N ASN A 416 -8.57 6.29 -11.82
CA ASN A 416 -9.18 7.53 -12.32
C ASN A 416 -10.41 7.87 -11.46
N THR A 417 -11.03 9.03 -11.68
CA THR A 417 -12.30 9.33 -11.03
C THR A 417 -13.40 8.32 -11.39
N THR A 418 -14.40 8.16 -10.53
CA THR A 418 -15.57 7.29 -10.78
C THR A 418 -16.53 7.83 -11.85
N GLU A 419 -16.32 9.04 -12.36
CA GLU A 419 -17.14 9.65 -13.40
C GLU A 419 -17.09 8.84 -14.72
N PRO A 420 -18.22 8.28 -15.21
CA PRO A 420 -18.20 7.37 -16.36
C PRO A 420 -17.72 8.00 -17.68
N SER A 421 -17.93 9.30 -17.85
CA SER A 421 -17.51 10.10 -19.02
C SER A 421 -15.98 10.14 -19.15
N LYS A 422 -15.27 10.33 -18.03
CA LYS A 422 -13.80 10.39 -17.97
C LYS A 422 -13.12 9.03 -18.12
N ASN A 423 -13.89 7.95 -18.19
CA ASN A 423 -13.40 6.58 -18.35
C ASN A 423 -13.74 5.95 -19.71
N ILE A 424 -14.28 6.74 -20.66
CA ILE A 424 -14.57 6.25 -22.02
C ILE A 424 -13.28 5.79 -22.70
N LYS A 425 -12.26 6.66 -22.74
CA LYS A 425 -10.95 6.37 -23.35
C LYS A 425 -10.27 5.15 -22.72
N TYR A 426 -10.38 4.97 -21.40
CA TYR A 426 -9.85 3.78 -20.73
C TYR A 426 -10.53 2.49 -21.20
N ARG A 427 -11.86 2.48 -21.33
CA ARG A 427 -12.59 1.31 -21.82
C ARG A 427 -12.25 0.98 -23.28
N GLU A 428 -11.99 1.98 -24.11
CA GLU A 428 -11.55 1.81 -25.49
C GLU A 428 -10.12 1.26 -25.54
N PHE A 429 -9.22 1.85 -24.76
CA PHE A 429 -7.84 1.41 -24.60
C PHE A 429 -7.75 -0.06 -24.15
N LYS A 430 -8.48 -0.42 -23.09
CA LYS A 430 -8.49 -1.78 -22.53
C LYS A 430 -8.89 -2.84 -23.56
N LYS A 431 -9.81 -2.52 -24.48
CA LYS A 431 -10.23 -3.45 -25.56
C LYS A 431 -9.14 -3.69 -26.62
N LYS A 432 -8.18 -2.77 -26.74
CA LYS A 432 -7.09 -2.81 -27.72
C LYS A 432 -5.80 -3.41 -27.16
N LEU A 433 -5.74 -3.62 -25.84
CA LEU A 433 -4.62 -4.28 -25.20
C LEU A 433 -4.53 -5.76 -25.61
N THR A 434 -3.30 -6.26 -25.63
CA THR A 434 -2.99 -7.69 -25.67
C THR A 434 -3.69 -8.47 -24.55
N GLU A 435 -3.73 -9.80 -24.67
CA GLU A 435 -4.49 -10.66 -23.78
C GLU A 435 -4.12 -10.44 -22.31
N HIS A 436 -5.14 -10.16 -21.51
CA HIS A 436 -4.99 -9.79 -20.10
C HIS A 436 -6.12 -10.36 -19.25
N LYS A 437 -5.83 -10.51 -17.96
CA LYS A 437 -6.78 -10.92 -16.92
C LYS A 437 -7.01 -9.77 -15.96
N LEU A 438 -8.29 -9.51 -15.63
CA LEU A 438 -8.64 -8.61 -14.54
C LEU A 438 -8.29 -9.28 -13.20
N LEU A 439 -7.41 -8.65 -12.43
CA LEU A 439 -7.04 -9.10 -11.09
C LEU A 439 -7.85 -8.39 -10.00
N TYR A 440 -8.06 -7.09 -10.18
CA TYR A 440 -8.74 -6.24 -9.21
C TYR A 440 -9.55 -5.16 -9.93
N ALA A 441 -10.74 -4.86 -9.40
CA ALA A 441 -11.56 -3.73 -9.82
C ALA A 441 -12.41 -3.28 -8.63
N ASP A 442 -12.38 -1.99 -8.33
CA ASP A 442 -13.18 -1.42 -7.24
C ASP A 442 -13.42 0.08 -7.41
N LYS A 443 -14.37 0.62 -6.64
CA LYS A 443 -14.63 2.06 -6.52
C LYS A 443 -14.61 2.45 -5.05
N ILE A 444 -13.61 3.24 -4.67
CA ILE A 444 -13.30 3.53 -3.27
C ILE A 444 -13.29 5.04 -3.05
N GLU A 445 -13.76 5.46 -1.87
CA GLU A 445 -13.54 6.80 -1.34
C GLU A 445 -12.17 6.85 -0.64
N VAL A 446 -11.25 7.65 -1.17
CA VAL A 446 -9.96 7.91 -0.53
C VAL A 446 -10.08 9.18 0.31
N LYS A 447 -9.90 9.07 1.63
CA LYS A 447 -9.92 10.19 2.57
C LYS A 447 -8.50 10.65 2.87
N TYR A 448 -8.22 11.95 2.82
CA TYR A 448 -6.86 12.44 3.05
C TYR A 448 -6.80 13.86 3.61
N ASN A 449 -5.65 14.18 4.21
CA ASN A 449 -5.27 15.48 4.73
C ASN A 449 -3.92 15.89 4.12
N ASN A 450 -3.86 17.10 3.55
CA ASN A 450 -2.63 17.61 2.91
C ASN A 450 -1.54 18.08 3.89
N GLN A 451 -1.78 17.96 5.20
CA GLN A 451 -0.87 18.35 6.27
C GLN A 451 -0.91 17.26 7.34
N ARG A 452 0.25 16.91 7.88
CA ARG A 452 0.31 16.01 9.03
C ARG A 452 -0.32 16.68 10.25
N HIS A 453 -1.01 15.88 11.06
CA HIS A 453 -1.69 16.33 12.29
C HIS A 453 -2.67 17.50 12.07
N GLY A 454 -3.19 17.68 10.86
CA GLY A 454 -4.18 18.71 10.57
C GLY A 454 -5.49 18.46 11.33
N PHE A 455 -6.04 19.51 11.95
CA PHE A 455 -7.32 19.46 12.68
C PHE A 455 -8.55 19.57 11.77
N TRP A 456 -8.33 19.75 10.46
CA TRP A 456 -9.40 19.91 9.48
C TRP A 456 -10.04 18.58 9.12
N ARG A 457 -11.31 18.62 8.71
CA ARG A 457 -12.00 17.44 8.16
C ARG A 457 -11.24 16.95 6.93
N PRO A 458 -11.09 15.62 6.76
CA PRO A 458 -10.42 15.06 5.60
C PRO A 458 -11.14 15.45 4.31
N THR A 459 -10.35 15.71 3.28
CA THR A 459 -10.86 15.79 1.91
C THR A 459 -11.09 14.37 1.40
N THR A 460 -12.06 14.19 0.49
CA THR A 460 -12.35 12.89 -0.11
C THR A 460 -12.28 12.95 -1.63
N GLU A 461 -11.83 11.86 -2.24
CA GLU A 461 -11.84 11.65 -3.70
C GLU A 461 -12.41 10.26 -3.99
N MET A 462 -13.39 10.20 -4.90
CA MET A 462 -13.94 8.93 -5.38
C MET A 462 -13.10 8.41 -6.54
N VAL A 463 -12.43 7.27 -6.34
CA VAL A 463 -11.48 6.69 -7.28
C VAL A 463 -11.97 5.32 -7.75
N SER A 464 -11.94 5.09 -9.05
CA SER A 464 -12.10 3.78 -9.68
C SER A 464 -10.71 3.19 -9.90
N TYR A 465 -10.48 1.99 -9.39
CA TYR A 465 -9.25 1.23 -9.57
C TYR A 465 -9.48 0.01 -10.45
N GLU A 466 -8.50 -0.33 -11.28
CA GLU A 466 -8.39 -1.64 -11.90
C GLU A 466 -6.92 -2.09 -11.96
N ILE A 467 -6.68 -3.39 -11.79
CA ILE A 467 -5.38 -4.01 -12.05
C ILE A 467 -5.55 -5.10 -13.08
N LEU A 468 -4.83 -5.00 -14.18
CA LEU A 468 -4.77 -6.02 -15.22
C LEU A 468 -3.43 -6.73 -15.17
N LYS A 469 -3.43 -8.05 -15.35
CA LYS A 469 -2.22 -8.85 -15.59
C LYS A 469 -2.19 -9.27 -17.05
N PHE A 470 -1.12 -8.91 -17.75
CA PHE A 470 -0.90 -9.39 -19.12
C PHE A 470 -0.39 -10.83 -19.10
N LYS A 471 -0.65 -11.58 -20.18
CA LYS A 471 -0.14 -12.94 -20.34
C LYS A 471 1.36 -13.02 -20.62
#